data_AF-A0A439P523-F1
#
_entry.id   AF-A0A439P523-F1
#
_cell.length_a   1.000
_cell.length_b   1.000
_cell.length_c   1.000
_cell.angle_alpha   90.00
_cell.angle_beta   90.00
_cell.angle_gamma   90.00
#
_symmetry.space_group_name_H-M   'P 1'
#
loop_
_entity.id
_entity.type
_entity.pdbx_description
1 polymer ?
#
loop_
_entity_poly.entity_id
_entity_poly.type
_entity_poly.pdbx_seq_one_letter_code
_entity_poly.pdbx_strand_id
1 'polypeptide(L)' 'MAYRVIWEIDFEGEGDPEAAARWAWKTMRKPESTANVFTVIHENGDQVKVDLQEIDEFGALEEIARLPDAERELEPA' A
#
# COMPACT_ATOMS: atom_id res chain seq x y z
N MET A 1 15.27 -16.01 -5.42
CA MET A 1 14.55 -14.81 -5.87
C MET A 1 14.53 -13.83 -4.72
N ALA A 2 15.40 -12.83 -4.79
CA ALA A 2 15.51 -11.73 -3.85
C ALA A 2 14.88 -10.48 -4.47
N TYR A 3 14.05 -9.80 -3.70
CA TYR A 3 13.48 -8.51 -4.07
C TYR A 3 14.06 -7.45 -3.17
N ARG A 4 14.46 -6.31 -3.74
CA ARG A 4 14.70 -5.10 -2.95
C ARG A 4 13.43 -4.28 -2.97
N VAL A 5 12.83 -4.12 -1.80
CA VAL A 5 11.59 -3.36 -1.61
C VAL A 5 11.93 -2.02 -0.99
N ILE A 6 11.45 -0.95 -1.59
CA ILE A 6 11.67 0.42 -1.14
C ILE A 6 10.31 1.08 -0.97
N TRP A 7 10.14 1.75 0.17
CA TRP A 7 9.05 2.69 0.41
C TRP A 7 9.67 4.08 0.60
N GLU A 8 9.11 5.08 -0.05
CA GLU A 8 9.63 6.45 -0.07
C GLU A 8 8.52 7.42 0.31
N ILE A 9 8.90 8.47 1.05
CA ILE A 9 8.02 9.56 1.43
C ILE A 9 8.84 10.85 1.48
N ASP A 10 8.27 11.92 0.96
CA ASP A 10 8.88 13.25 1.06
C ASP A 10 8.68 13.82 2.46
N PHE A 11 9.76 14.32 3.05
CA PHE A 11 9.74 14.98 4.34
C PHE A 11 9.82 16.49 4.15
N GLU A 12 8.70 17.19 4.33
CA GLU A 12 8.60 18.64 4.29
C GLU A 12 8.59 19.22 5.71
N GLY A 13 9.72 19.15 6.40
CA GLY A 13 9.86 19.66 7.76
C GLY A 13 11.27 20.12 8.09
N GLU A 14 11.40 20.83 9.21
CA GLU A 14 12.70 21.20 9.76
C GLU A 14 13.25 20.05 10.62
N GLY A 15 14.52 19.68 10.42
CA GLY A 15 15.16 18.61 11.18
C GLY A 15 16.43 18.10 10.52
N ASP A 16 17.11 17.19 11.22
CA ASP A 16 18.25 16.44 10.70
C ASP A 16 17.79 15.11 10.04
N PRO A 17 18.68 14.37 9.35
CA PRO A 17 18.32 13.11 8.71
C PRO A 17 17.75 12.06 9.67
N GLU A 18 18.16 12.07 10.93
CA GLU A 18 17.63 11.16 11.95
C GLU A 18 16.17 11.51 12.28
N ALA A 19 15.84 12.79 12.44
CA ALA A 19 14.49 13.26 12.66
C ALA A 19 13.55 12.89 11.49
N ALA A 20 14.01 13.07 10.25
CA ALA A 20 13.27 12.68 9.05
C ALA A 20 13.01 11.16 9.03
N ALA A 21 14.03 10.33 9.32
CA ALA A 21 13.89 8.88 9.37
C ALA A 21 12.94 8.41 10.47
N ARG A 22 13.02 9.01 11.66
CA ARG A 22 12.10 8.73 12.78
C ARG A 22 10.67 9.12 12.45
N TRP A 23 10.48 10.23 11.74
CA TRP A 23 9.17 10.66 11.25
C TRP A 23 8.61 9.67 10.23
N ALA A 24 9.38 9.31 9.20
CA ALA A 24 8.98 8.35 8.18
C ALA A 24 8.57 6.99 8.79
N TRP A 25 9.38 6.48 9.73
CA TRP A 25 9.08 5.23 10.44
C TRP A 25 7.77 5.30 11.25
N LYS A 26 7.53 6.41 11.95
CA LYS A 26 6.27 6.61 12.67
C LYS A 26 5.09 6.68 11.72
N THR A 27 5.21 7.40 10.60
CA THR A 27 4.16 7.51 9.58
C THR A 27 3.81 6.14 9.02
N MET A 28 4.80 5.32 8.65
CA MET A 28 4.57 3.98 8.10
C MET A 28 3.83 3.04 9.08
N ARG A 29 4.01 3.22 10.40
CA ARG A 29 3.46 2.33 11.43
C ARG A 29 2.08 2.73 11.96
N LYS A 30 1.53 3.86 11.52
CA LYS A 30 0.17 4.25 11.93
C LYS A 30 -0.83 3.18 11.44
N PRO A 31 -1.79 2.74 12.26
CA PRO A 31 -2.84 1.84 11.80
C PRO A 31 -3.58 2.35 10.57
N GLU A 32 -3.76 3.66 10.49
CA GLU A 32 -4.38 4.41 9.40
C GLU A 32 -3.37 4.95 8.37
N SER A 33 -2.15 4.41 8.34
CA SER A 33 -1.13 4.87 7.40
C SER A 33 -1.53 4.58 5.96
N THR A 34 -1.34 5.57 5.09
CA THR A 34 -1.45 5.41 3.63
C THR A 34 -0.13 4.95 3.01
N ALA A 35 0.79 4.37 3.80
CA ALA A 35 2.06 3.84 3.34
C ALA A 35 1.88 2.48 2.64
N ASN A 36 1.21 2.47 1.49
CA ASN A 36 0.76 1.28 0.77
C ASN A 36 1.41 1.11 -0.61
N VAL A 37 2.15 2.11 -1.10
CA VAL A 37 2.82 2.06 -2.41
C VAL A 37 4.31 1.77 -2.28
N PHE A 38 4.78 0.68 -2.89
CA PHE A 38 6.16 0.21 -2.81
C PHE A 38 6.80 0.11 -4.20
N THR A 39 8.09 0.45 -4.28
CA THR A 39 8.91 0.11 -5.44
C THR A 39 9.61 -1.21 -5.18
N VAL A 40 9.35 -2.20 -6.03
CA VAL A 40 9.95 -3.54 -5.97
C VAL A 40 10.96 -3.68 -7.09
N ILE A 41 12.21 -3.89 -6.73
CA ILE A 41 13.33 -4.08 -7.64
C ILE A 41 13.68 -5.56 -7.71
N HIS A 42 13.61 -6.12 -8.92
CA HIS A 42 13.94 -7.51 -9.24
C HIS A 42 15.47 -7.71 -9.37
N GLU A 43 15.93 -8.96 -9.32
CA GLU A 43 17.36 -9.30 -9.45
C GLU A 43 17.98 -8.84 -10.78
N ASN A 44 17.19 -8.75 -11.85
CA ASN A 44 17.62 -8.25 -13.15
C ASN A 44 17.64 -6.71 -13.25
N GLY A 45 17.24 -6.02 -12.19
CA GLY A 45 17.15 -4.56 -12.12
C GLY A 45 15.81 -3.99 -12.57
N ASP A 46 14.87 -4.80 -13.05
CA ASP A 46 13.52 -4.34 -13.39
C ASP A 46 12.81 -3.83 -12.14
N GLN A 47 12.04 -2.76 -12.31
CA GLN A 47 11.32 -2.11 -11.20
C GLN A 47 9.84 -2.09 -11.50
N VAL A 48 9.04 -2.44 -10.50
CA VAL A 48 7.58 -2.32 -10.55
C VAL A 48 7.11 -1.55 -9.32
N LYS A 49 6.16 -0.65 -9.53
CA LYS A 49 5.46 0.04 -8.44
C LYS A 49 4.22 -0.77 -8.08
N VAL A 50 4.07 -1.10 -6.82
CA VAL A 50 2.98 -1.91 -6.28
C VAL A 50 2.20 -1.07 -5.30
N ASP A 51 0.95 -0.76 -5.62
CA ASP A 51 -0.01 -0.15 -4.71
C ASP A 51 -0.86 -1.26 -4.07
N LEU A 52 -0.68 -1.49 -2.76
CA LEU A 52 -1.40 -2.53 -2.04
C LEU A 52 -2.87 -2.20 -1.84
N GLN A 53 -3.24 -0.92 -1.75
CA GLN A 53 -4.65 -0.54 -1.62
C GLN A 53 -5.38 -0.81 -2.93
N GLU A 54 -4.76 -0.50 -4.07
CA GLU A 54 -5.31 -0.86 -5.38
C GLU A 54 -5.55 -2.37 -5.47
N ILE A 55 -4.59 -3.20 -5.04
CA ILE A 55 -4.72 -4.66 -5.05
C ILE A 55 -5.84 -5.16 -4.14
N ASP A 56 -5.94 -4.63 -2.92
CA ASP A 56 -7.00 -5.01 -1.98
C ASP A 56 -8.39 -4.61 -2.53
N GLU A 57 -8.50 -3.43 -3.13
CA GLU A 57 -9.74 -2.95 -3.76
C GLU A 57 -10.13 -3.82 -4.98
N PHE A 58 -9.18 -4.16 -5.85
CA PHE A 58 -9.44 -5.07 -6.98
C PHE A 58 -9.78 -6.49 -6.53
N GLY A 59 -9.11 -7.00 -5.50
CA GLY A 59 -9.43 -8.29 -4.89
C GLY A 59 -10.86 -8.31 -4.32
N ALA A 60 -11.24 -7.26 -3.59
CA ALA A 60 -12.58 -7.11 -3.04
C ALA A 60 -13.66 -7.00 -4.13
N LEU A 61 -13.39 -6.29 -5.22
CA LEU A 61 -14.30 -6.19 -6.38
C LEU A 61 -14.48 -7.52 -7.10
N GLU A 62 -13.42 -8.31 -7.27
CA GLU A 62 -13.52 -9.67 -7.81
C GLU A 62 -14.34 -10.59 -6.90
N GLU A 63 -14.17 -10.48 -5.58
CA GLU A 63 -14.94 -11.26 -4.61
C GLU A 63 -16.43 -10.90 -4.66
N ILE A 64 -16.77 -9.61 -4.67
CA ILE A 64 -18.16 -9.11 -4.83
C ILE A 64 -18.78 -9.57 -6.15
N ALA A 65 -18.01 -9.60 -7.24
CA ALA A 65 -18.49 -10.06 -8.54
C ALA A 65 -18.75 -11.57 -8.59
N ARG A 66 -18.17 -12.35 -7.67
CA ARG A 66 -18.37 -13.80 -7.54
C ARG A 66 -19.48 -14.18 -6.56
N LEU A 67 -20.00 -13.23 -5.77
CA LEU A 67 -21.12 -13.48 -4.88
C LEU A 67 -22.39 -13.79 -5.70
N PRO A 68 -23.14 -14.85 -5.35
CA PRO A 68 -24.42 -15.14 -5.99
C PRO A 68 -25.41 -14.00 -5.71
N ASP A 69 -26.29 -13.71 -6.69
CA ASP A 69 -27.22 -12.56 -6.65
C ASP A 69 -28.07 -12.47 -5.37
N ALA A 70 -28.31 -13.59 -4.67
CA ALA A 70 -29.05 -13.64 -3.41
C ALA A 70 -28.36 -12.91 -2.22
N GLU A 71 -27.05 -12.67 -2.28
CA GLU A 71 -26.29 -11.99 -1.22
C GLU A 71 -26.06 -10.49 -1.52
N ARG A 72 -26.37 -10.02 -2.74
CA ARG A 72 -26.24 -8.61 -3.15
C ARG A 72 -27.41 -7.72 -2.72
N GLU A 73 -28.54 -8.30 -2.31
CA GLU A 73 -29.77 -7.56 -1.96
C GLU A 73 -29.94 -7.28 -0.45
N LEU A 74 -28.90 -7.41 0.37
CA LEU A 74 -28.99 -7.21 1.83
C LEU A 74 -28.62 -5.79 2.32
N GLU A 75 -28.58 -4.78 1.44
CA GLU A 75 -28.51 -3.38 1.88
C GLU A 75 -29.92 -2.81 2.06
N PRO A 76 -30.34 -2.43 3.29
CA PRO A 76 -31.61 -1.75 3.47
C PRO A 76 -31.54 -0.34 2.88
N ALA A 77 -32.59 0.01 2.12
CA ALA A 77 -32.82 1.32 1.50
C ALA A 77 -32.95 2.46 2.51
#